data_AF-A0A8B6H4L0-F1
#
_entry.id   AF-A0A8B6H4L0-F1
#
_cell.length_a   1.000
_cell.length_b   1.000
_cell.length_c   1.000
_cell.angle_alpha   90.00
_cell.angle_beta   90.00
_cell.angle_gamma   90.00
#
_symmetry.space_group_name_H-M   'P 1'
#
loop_
_entity.id
_entity.type
_entity.pdbx_description
1 polymer ?
#
loop_
_entity_poly.entity_id
_entity_poly.type
_entity_poly.pdbx_seq_one_letter_code
_entity_poly.pdbx_strand_id
1 'polypeptide(L)'
;MLPLKTLPENVLLDNNRSAKENKSFVTDEIEKLLSKGCISEVFVKPKVVNPLTVAGNKSKLRLVLDCRHINPHLYQFRYKYEDATVGKKIVF
;
A
#
# COMPACT_ATOMS: atom_id res chain seq x y z
N MET A 1 4.46 -13.91 -3.10
CA MET A 1 3.32 -13.57 -3.96
C MET A 1 2.09 -13.32 -3.10
N LEU A 2 1.22 -12.38 -3.48
CA LEU A 2 -0.04 -12.13 -2.77
C LEU A 2 -1.06 -13.24 -3.08
N PRO A 3 -1.82 -13.72 -2.08
CA PRO A 3 -2.81 -14.77 -2.29
C PRO A 3 -4.08 -14.16 -2.92
N LEU A 4 -4.21 -14.27 -4.25
CA LEU A 4 -5.39 -13.80 -4.97
C LEU A 4 -6.45 -14.89 -5.01
N LYS A 5 -7.66 -14.60 -4.52
CA LYS A 5 -8.86 -15.43 -4.66
C LYS A 5 -9.43 -15.36 -6.07
N THR A 6 -9.40 -14.16 -6.66
CA THR A 6 -9.81 -13.90 -8.04
C THR A 6 -8.81 -12.96 -8.70
N LEU A 7 -8.74 -12.97 -10.03
CA LEU A 7 -7.93 -12.01 -10.75
C LEU A 7 -8.70 -10.69 -10.89
N PRO A 8 -8.11 -9.54 -10.53
CA PRO A 8 -8.73 -8.24 -10.80
C PRO A 8 -8.76 -7.96 -12.31
N GLU A 9 -9.71 -7.12 -12.70
CA GLU A 9 -9.75 -6.58 -14.07
C GLU A 9 -8.58 -5.63 -14.33
N ASN A 10 -8.33 -5.35 -15.60
CA ASN A 10 -7.33 -4.35 -15.97
C ASN A 10 -7.86 -2.96 -15.61
N VAL A 11 -7.13 -2.22 -14.79
CA VAL A 11 -7.50 -0.86 -14.40
C VAL A 11 -6.28 0.05 -14.29
N LEU A 12 -6.47 1.28 -14.77
CA LEU A 12 -5.53 2.38 -14.58
C LEU A 12 -6.22 3.43 -13.73
N LEU A 13 -5.72 3.64 -12.51
CA LEU A 13 -6.26 4.62 -11.60
C LEU A 13 -5.29 5.79 -11.44
N ASP A 14 -5.84 6.99 -11.44
CA ASP A 14 -5.07 8.21 -11.23
C ASP A 14 -4.68 8.38 -9.75
N ASN A 15 -3.52 9.03 -9.53
CA ASN A 15 -3.12 9.44 -8.19
C ASN A 15 -4.20 10.30 -7.50
N ASN A 16 -4.38 10.08 -6.20
CA ASN A 16 -5.30 10.87 -5.39
C ASN A 16 -4.78 12.32 -5.25
N ARG A 17 -5.70 13.26 -4.95
CA ARG A 17 -5.40 14.70 -4.88
C ARG A 17 -4.16 15.02 -4.05
N SER A 18 -4.03 14.41 -2.87
CA SER A 18 -2.90 14.69 -1.97
C SER A 18 -1.53 14.31 -2.59
N ALA A 19 -1.45 13.23 -3.37
CA ALA A 19 -0.22 12.87 -4.07
C ALA A 19 0.07 13.84 -5.23
N LYS A 20 -0.97 14.28 -5.95
CA LYS A 20 -0.83 15.27 -7.04
C LYS A 20 -0.37 16.64 -6.51
N GLU A 21 -0.75 17.02 -5.29
CA GLU A 21 -0.35 18.28 -4.64
C GLU A 21 1.05 18.22 -4.02
N ASN A 22 1.54 17.03 -3.64
CA ASN A 22 2.82 16.85 -2.94
C ASN A 22 3.85 16.12 -3.82
N LYS A 23 4.01 16.55 -5.08
CA LYS A 23 4.83 15.86 -6.09
C LYS A 23 6.28 15.64 -5.67
N SER A 24 6.94 16.65 -5.11
CA SER A 24 8.33 16.56 -4.67
C SER A 24 8.53 15.45 -3.64
N PHE A 25 7.71 15.43 -2.59
CA PHE A 25 7.72 14.38 -1.59
C PHE A 25 7.49 12.99 -2.18
N VAL A 26 6.55 12.86 -3.12
CA VAL A 26 6.26 11.57 -3.78
C VAL A 26 7.47 11.09 -4.57
N THR A 27 8.09 11.95 -5.37
CA THR A 27 9.30 11.61 -6.15
C THR A 27 10.44 11.19 -5.23
N ASP A 28 10.75 12.00 -4.21
CA ASP A 28 11.85 11.71 -3.26
C ASP A 28 11.65 10.36 -2.57
N GLU A 29 10.42 10.02 -2.20
CA GLU A 29 10.13 8.77 -1.52
C GLU A 29 10.18 7.55 -2.46
N ILE A 30 9.75 7.71 -3.72
CA ILE A 30 9.92 6.68 -4.76
C ILE A 30 11.40 6.41 -5.02
N GLU A 31 12.23 7.46 -5.16
CA GLU A 31 13.68 7.32 -5.34
C GLU A 31 14.36 6.63 -4.15
N LYS A 32 13.97 6.98 -2.92
CA LYS A 32 14.43 6.27 -1.71
C LYS A 32 14.03 4.81 -1.71
N LEU A 33 12.82 4.46 -2.13
CA LEU A 33 12.36 3.08 -2.20
C LEU A 33 13.10 2.30 -3.30
N LEU A 34 13.38 2.93 -4.45
CA LEU A 34 14.18 2.36 -5.54
C LEU A 34 15.61 2.10 -5.10
N SER A 35 16.29 3.10 -4.51
CA SER A 35 17.66 2.96 -4.01
C SER A 35 17.81 1.90 -2.91
N LYS A 36 16.77 1.68 -2.11
CA LYS A 36 16.72 0.59 -1.11
C LYS A 36 16.35 -0.77 -1.70
N GLY A 37 15.98 -0.85 -2.97
CA GLY A 37 15.49 -2.07 -3.61
C GLY A 37 14.14 -2.55 -3.08
N CYS A 38 13.35 -1.67 -2.45
CA CYS A 38 12.01 -2.02 -1.95
C CYS A 38 10.96 -2.06 -3.07
N ILE A 39 11.21 -1.34 -4.16
CA ILE A 39 10.39 -1.34 -5.38
C ILE A 39 11.30 -1.45 -6.60
N SER A 40 10.72 -1.78 -7.75
CA SER A 40 11.42 -1.86 -9.03
C SER A 40 10.61 -1.19 -10.13
N GLU A 41 11.30 -0.64 -11.13
CA GLU A 41 10.65 -0.18 -12.36
C GLU A 41 10.23 -1.36 -13.22
N VAL A 42 9.14 -1.20 -13.98
CA VAL A 42 8.60 -2.22 -14.87
C VAL A 42 8.39 -1.64 -16.25
N PHE A 43 8.82 -2.36 -17.29
CA PHE A 43 8.66 -1.94 -18.70
C PHE A 43 7.28 -2.27 -19.27
N VAL A 44 6.61 -3.28 -18.70
CA VAL A 44 5.28 -3.70 -19.09
C VAL A 44 4.28 -3.18 -18.07
N LYS A 45 3.25 -2.47 -18.55
CA LYS A 45 2.19 -1.94 -17.70
C LYS A 45 1.50 -3.10 -16.94
N PRO A 46 1.40 -3.04 -15.60
CA PRO A 46 0.70 -4.05 -14.83
C PRO A 46 -0.82 -3.97 -15.07
N LYS A 47 -1.53 -5.08 -14.80
CA LYS A 47 -3.00 -5.14 -14.93
C LYS A 47 -3.69 -4.08 -14.08
N VAL A 48 -3.21 -3.88 -12.85
CA VAL A 48 -3.73 -2.88 -11.92
C VAL A 48 -2.64 -1.86 -11.67
N VAL A 49 -2.93 -0.60 -11.98
CA VAL A 49 -2.09 0.55 -11.58
C VAL A 49 -2.83 1.28 -10.47
N ASN A 50 -2.32 1.15 -9.24
CA ASN A 50 -2.94 1.70 -8.05
C ASN A 50 -2.60 3.20 -7.88
N PRO A 51 -3.52 4.01 -7.34
CA PRO A 51 -3.21 5.38 -6.96
C PRO A 51 -2.17 5.44 -5.84
N LEU A 52 -1.34 6.48 -5.88
CA LEU A 52 -0.61 6.95 -4.72
C LEU A 52 -1.43 7.99 -3.96
N THR A 53 -1.25 7.98 -2.65
CA THR A 53 -1.83 8.95 -1.70
C THR A 53 -0.72 9.43 -0.78
N VAL A 54 -0.76 10.70 -0.41
CA VAL A 54 0.06 11.22 0.69
C VAL A 54 -0.86 11.42 1.90
N ALA A 55 -0.46 10.83 3.03
CA ALA A 55 -1.19 10.91 4.30
C ALA A 55 -0.30 11.46 5.41
N GLY A 56 -0.89 12.19 6.35
CA GLY A 56 -0.18 12.78 7.48
C GLY A 56 -0.48 14.25 7.66
N ASN A 57 0.33 14.91 8.49
CA ASN A 57 0.31 16.36 8.68
C ASN A 57 1.53 16.99 8.00
N LYS A 58 1.64 18.31 8.04
CA LYS A 58 2.73 19.06 7.37
C LYS A 58 4.14 18.64 7.81
N SER A 59 4.31 18.09 9.02
CA SER A 59 5.62 17.70 9.56
C SER A 59 5.97 16.23 9.36
N LYS A 60 4.97 15.36 9.12
CA LYS A 60 5.19 13.91 8.98
C LYS A 60 4.27 13.33 7.92
N LEU A 61 4.73 13.43 6.68
CA LEU A 61 4.10 12.85 5.50
C LEU A 61 4.46 11.37 5.36
N ARG A 62 3.55 10.59 4.78
CA ARG A 62 3.71 9.18 4.45
C ARG A 62 3.21 8.94 3.03
N LEU A 63 4.01 8.24 2.24
CA LEU A 63 3.56 7.71 0.95
C LEU A 63 2.71 6.46 1.20
N VAL A 64 1.53 6.40 0.59
CA VAL A 64 0.56 5.32 0.75
C VAL A 64 0.14 4.82 -0.63
N LEU A 65 0.22 3.51 -0.84
CA LEU A 65 -0.35 2.84 -2.00
C LEU A 65 -1.82 2.51 -1.72
N ASP A 66 -2.72 3.02 -2.55
CA ASP A 66 -4.16 2.80 -2.39
C ASP A 66 -4.55 1.44 -3.00
N CYS A 67 -4.74 0.45 -2.13
CA CYS A 67 -5.05 -0.93 -2.53
C CYS A 67 -6.55 -1.26 -2.53
N ARG A 68 -7.45 -0.27 -2.43
CA ARG A 68 -8.89 -0.51 -2.33
C ARG A 68 -9.45 -1.37 -3.46
N HIS A 69 -8.93 -1.22 -4.69
CA HIS A 69 -9.35 -2.03 -5.84
C HIS A 69 -8.88 -3.48 -5.75
N ILE A 70 -7.71 -3.75 -5.19
CA ILE A 70 -7.16 -5.13 -5.08
C ILE A 70 -7.76 -5.89 -3.90
N ASN A 71 -8.12 -5.19 -2.81
CA ASN A 71 -8.55 -5.81 -1.56
C ASN A 71 -9.67 -6.86 -1.70
N PRO A 72 -10.73 -6.68 -2.51
CA PRO A 72 -11.79 -7.69 -2.70
C PRO A 72 -11.31 -8.97 -3.38
N HIS A 73 -10.18 -8.91 -4.08
CA HIS A 73 -9.59 -10.03 -4.81
C HIS A 73 -8.59 -10.83 -3.97
N LEU A 74 -8.22 -10.34 -2.78
CA LEU A 74 -7.31 -11.04 -1.88
C LEU A 74 -8.04 -12.12 -1.08
N TYR A 75 -7.37 -13.25 -0.89
CA TYR A 75 -7.83 -14.26 0.05
C TYR A 75 -7.68 -13.73 1.47
N GLN A 76 -8.80 -13.60 2.19
CA GLN A 76 -8.81 -13.20 3.59
C GLN A 76 -8.61 -14.44 4.47
N PHE A 77 -7.39 -14.61 4.97
CA PHE A 77 -7.15 -15.58 6.04
C PHE A 77 -7.88 -15.11 7.30
N ARG A 78 -8.88 -15.88 7.74
CA ARG A 78 -9.52 -15.64 9.03
C ARG A 78 -8.54 -16.03 10.12
N TYR A 79 -7.93 -15.02 10.73
CA TYR A 79 -7.12 -15.20 11.93
C TYR A 79 -7.87 -14.57 13.11
N LYS A 80 -8.08 -15.36 14.16
CA LYS A 80 -8.65 -14.84 15.41
C LYS A 80 -7.50 -14.30 16.24
N TYR A 81 -7.44 -12.99 16.38
CA TYR A 81 -6.57 -12.36 17.36
C TYR A 81 -7.22 -12.49 18.73
N GLU A 82 -6.44 -12.88 19.73
CA GLU A 82 -6.88 -12.77 21.11
C GLU A 82 -6.86 -11.31 21.55
N ASP A 83 -7.73 -11.00 22.49
CA ASP A 83 -7.80 -9.67 23.07
C ASP A 83 -6.46 -9.35 23.78
N ALA A 84 -6.00 -8.10 23.68
CA ALA A 84 -4.77 -7.65 24.32
C ALA A 84 -4.74 -7.88 25.84
N THR A 85 -5.91 -8.03 26.48
CA THR A 85 -6.06 -8.41 27.89
C THR A 85 -5.56 -9.82 28.19
N VAL A 86 -5.59 -10.75 27.22
CA VAL A 86 -5.10 -12.13 27.39
C VAL A 86 -3.56 -12.16 27.43
N GLY A 87 -2.89 -11.33 26.61
CA GLY A 87 -1.43 -11.23 26.60
C GLY A 87 -0.81 -10.78 27.93
N LYS A 88 -1.54 -10.04 28.76
CA LYS A 88 -1.09 -9.63 30.10
C LYS A 88 -0.96 -10.80 31.09
N LYS A 89 -1.59 -11.94 30.81
CA LYS A 89 -1.52 -13.15 31.68
C LYS A 89 -0.37 -14.09 31.31
N ILE A 90 0.29 -13.87 30.18
CA ILE A 90 1.34 -14.78 29.66
C ILE A 90 2.75 -14.27 30.01
N VAL A 91 2.87 -13.02 30.46
CA VAL A 91 4.14 -12.40 30.87
C VAL A 91 4.09 -12.08 32.36
N PHE A 92 3.85 -13.06 33.23
CA PHE A 92 4.21 -13.05 34.66
C PHE A 92 4.30 -14.49 35.17
#